data_AF-A0A349UL41-F1
#
_entry.id   AF-A0A349UL41-F1
#
_cell.length_a   1.000
_cell.length_b   1.000
_cell.length_c   1.000
_cell.angle_alpha   90.00
_cell.angle_beta   90.00
_cell.angle_gamma   90.00
#
_symmetry.space_group_name_H-M   'P 1'
#
loop_
_entity.id
_entity.type
_entity.pdbx_description
1 polymer ?
#
loop_
_entity_poly.entity_id
_entity_poly.type
_entity_poly.pdbx_seq_one_letter_code
_entity_poly.pdbx_strand_id
1 'polypeptide(L)'
;MNSPGGSVSEVDKLIEVIRKYSPRLRLVVLVKEALSAAAVTSLACKEIYVEPDAVFGAATAFRMSRFGMPQEISEKFQSIWRAKARAAAETGGHEPLLAEAMIDNQMELHVVEKSNGEKEIRQGKGKNPVTSKGKLLTLTAKEAVHCGLAVEIVTDIADLGRKLGYEGWTENQGLATPYSAYWSEAIETYEKRMKELGREFEKAMKGVTENDIEHPNVPYRYFSENGLFTGETRRRRRELGTRCLTHLVQAEKVLKEATELTQPFEEFQAVNEDIERLMKEIKDLRAKVIQEMNKKGPDG
;
A
#
# COMPACT_ATOMS: atom_id res chain seq x y z
N MET A 1 -17.97 -6.52 2.41
CA MET A 1 -16.72 -5.88 1.97
C MET A 1 -16.72 -4.45 2.43
N ASN A 2 -15.76 -4.10 3.28
CA ASN A 2 -15.50 -2.74 3.73
C ASN A 2 -13.98 -2.60 3.81
N SER A 3 -13.36 -2.30 2.67
CA SER A 3 -11.91 -2.31 2.52
C SER A 3 -11.46 -1.32 1.43
N PRO A 4 -10.41 -0.53 1.72
CA PRO A 4 -9.81 0.37 0.74
C PRO A 4 -8.87 -0.37 -0.23
N GLY A 5 -8.63 -1.68 -0.02
CA GLY A 5 -7.66 -2.45 -0.77
C GLY A 5 -6.73 -3.28 0.08
N GLY A 6 -5.64 -3.69 -0.55
CA GLY A 6 -4.64 -4.57 0.04
C GLY A 6 -3.69 -5.08 -1.03
N SER A 7 -3.03 -6.19 -0.73
CA SER A 7 -2.08 -6.78 -1.65
C SER A 7 -2.74 -7.34 -2.91
N VAL A 8 -2.14 -7.05 -4.06
CA VAL A 8 -2.49 -7.66 -5.35
C VAL A 8 -2.17 -9.17 -5.36
N SER A 9 -1.15 -9.62 -4.62
CA SER A 9 -0.76 -11.04 -4.57
C SER A 9 -1.80 -11.88 -3.84
N GLU A 10 -2.44 -11.32 -2.81
CA GLU A 10 -3.50 -11.98 -2.04
C GLU A 10 -4.80 -12.12 -2.83
N VAL A 11 -5.06 -11.22 -3.79
CA VAL A 11 -6.27 -11.31 -4.63
C VAL A 11 -6.32 -12.63 -5.39
N ASP A 12 -5.18 -13.11 -5.93
CA ASP A 12 -5.14 -14.38 -6.65
C ASP A 12 -5.60 -15.55 -5.77
N LYS A 13 -5.10 -15.59 -4.52
CA LYS A 13 -5.43 -16.62 -3.53
C LYS A 13 -6.91 -16.57 -3.17
N LEU A 14 -7.45 -15.37 -2.97
CA LEU A 14 -8.87 -15.17 -2.66
C LEU A 14 -9.76 -15.60 -3.83
N ILE A 15 -9.43 -15.22 -5.07
CA ILE A 15 -10.18 -15.63 -6.26
C ILE A 15 -10.13 -17.14 -6.43
N GLU A 16 -8.99 -17.79 -6.18
CA GLU A 16 -8.87 -19.26 -6.23
C GLU A 16 -9.83 -19.92 -5.23
N VAL A 17 -9.89 -19.42 -4.00
CA VAL A 17 -10.83 -19.88 -2.97
C VAL A 17 -12.28 -19.66 -3.42
N ILE A 18 -12.63 -18.46 -3.89
CA ILE A 18 -13.99 -18.15 -4.39
C ILE A 18 -14.36 -19.11 -5.52
N ARG A 19 -13.49 -19.29 -6.52
CA ARG A 19 -13.72 -20.19 -7.65
C ARG A 19 -13.89 -21.65 -7.21
N LYS A 20 -13.11 -22.10 -6.24
CA LYS A 20 -13.18 -23.46 -5.69
C LYS A 20 -14.53 -23.73 -5.01
N TYR A 21 -15.10 -22.74 -4.31
CA TYR A 21 -16.30 -22.92 -3.51
C TYR A 21 -17.60 -22.43 -4.18
N SER A 22 -17.54 -21.56 -5.20
CA SER A 22 -18.71 -21.00 -5.89
C SER A 22 -19.64 -22.03 -6.58
N PRO A 23 -19.21 -23.27 -6.92
CA PRO A 23 -20.15 -24.31 -7.37
C PRO A 23 -20.97 -24.94 -6.23
N ARG A 24 -20.53 -24.79 -4.98
CA ARG A 24 -21.12 -25.44 -3.80
C ARG A 24 -21.80 -24.46 -2.84
N LEU A 25 -21.39 -23.20 -2.87
CA LEU A 25 -21.89 -22.14 -2.00
C LEU A 25 -22.41 -20.97 -2.85
N ARG A 26 -23.53 -20.38 -2.41
CA ARG A 26 -23.98 -19.08 -2.90
C ARG A 26 -23.10 -18.01 -2.26
N LEU A 27 -22.25 -17.37 -3.06
CA LEU A 27 -21.35 -16.32 -2.60
C LEU A 27 -21.95 -14.95 -2.91
N VAL A 28 -22.31 -14.24 -1.85
CA VAL A 28 -22.88 -12.88 -1.90
C VAL A 28 -21.90 -11.93 -1.22
N VAL A 29 -21.62 -10.79 -1.84
CA VAL A 29 -20.85 -9.70 -1.22
C VAL A 29 -21.76 -8.49 -1.02
N LEU A 30 -21.83 -8.01 0.23
CA LEU A 30 -22.39 -6.71 0.57
C LEU A 30 -21.24 -5.70 0.62
N VAL A 31 -21.24 -4.69 -0.25
CA VAL A 31 -20.19 -3.69 -0.37
C VAL A 31 -20.60 -2.41 0.33
N LYS A 32 -19.80 -1.97 1.29
CA LYS A 32 -19.77 -0.61 1.80
C LYS A 32 -18.61 0.18 1.20
N GLU A 33 -17.42 -0.41 1.23
CA GLU A 33 -16.25 0.12 0.56
C GLU A 33 -15.52 -1.05 -0.10
N ALA A 34 -15.27 -0.97 -1.40
CA ALA A 34 -14.49 -1.93 -2.14
C ALA A 34 -13.61 -1.20 -3.15
N LEU A 35 -12.43 -0.77 -2.70
CA LEU A 35 -11.45 -0.09 -3.53
C LEU A 35 -10.25 -1.00 -3.82
N SER A 36 -9.47 -0.69 -4.86
CA SER A 36 -8.21 -1.39 -5.14
C SER A 36 -8.40 -2.92 -5.27
N ALA A 37 -7.58 -3.71 -4.58
CA ALA A 37 -7.68 -5.17 -4.49
C ALA A 37 -9.07 -5.67 -4.05
N ALA A 38 -9.75 -4.96 -3.13
CA ALA A 38 -11.06 -5.36 -2.63
C ALA A 38 -12.15 -5.23 -3.70
N ALA A 39 -12.02 -4.26 -4.61
CA ALA A 39 -12.89 -4.13 -5.77
C ALA A 39 -12.80 -5.39 -6.64
N VAL A 40 -11.57 -5.79 -6.99
CA VAL A 40 -11.32 -6.96 -7.85
C VAL A 40 -11.75 -8.27 -7.17
N THR A 41 -11.53 -8.43 -5.87
CA THR A 41 -12.04 -9.59 -5.13
C THR A 41 -13.58 -9.63 -5.14
N SER A 42 -14.24 -8.48 -4.97
CA SER A 42 -15.71 -8.41 -4.97
C SER A 42 -16.31 -8.79 -6.32
N LEU A 43 -15.61 -8.48 -7.42
CA LEU A 43 -15.99 -8.91 -8.78
C LEU A 43 -15.96 -10.43 -8.97
N ALA A 44 -15.29 -11.20 -8.11
CA ALA A 44 -15.31 -12.66 -8.21
C ALA A 44 -16.57 -13.29 -7.57
N CYS A 45 -17.33 -12.53 -6.78
CA CYS A 45 -18.60 -12.97 -6.22
C CYS A 45 -19.72 -12.81 -7.26
N LYS A 46 -20.66 -13.77 -7.33
CA LYS A 46 -21.76 -13.72 -8.31
C LYS A 46 -22.79 -12.64 -8.02
N GLU A 47 -23.01 -12.37 -6.75
CA GLU A 47 -24.03 -11.43 -6.30
C GLU A 47 -23.38 -10.32 -5.50
N ILE A 48 -23.53 -9.10 -6.03
CA ILE A 48 -23.00 -7.88 -5.43
C ILE A 48 -24.18 -7.02 -5.02
N TYR A 49 -24.30 -6.76 -3.72
CA TYR A 49 -25.19 -5.76 -3.16
C TYR A 49 -24.36 -4.63 -2.58
N VAL A 50 -24.92 -3.43 -2.52
CA VAL A 50 -24.20 -2.23 -2.09
C VAL A 50 -24.99 -1.51 -1.00
N GLU A 51 -24.29 -0.93 -0.02
CA GLU A 51 -24.90 -0.02 0.96
C GLU A 51 -25.18 1.36 0.33
N PRO A 52 -26.08 2.20 0.89
CA PRO A 52 -26.50 3.47 0.27
C PRO A 52 -25.34 4.47 0.04
N ASP A 53 -24.33 4.44 0.90
CA ASP A 53 -23.13 5.28 0.86
C ASP A 53 -21.93 4.57 0.23
N ALA A 54 -22.16 3.44 -0.47
CA ALA A 54 -21.08 2.60 -0.93
C ALA A 54 -20.21 3.23 -2.03
N VAL A 55 -18.92 2.91 -1.99
CA VAL A 55 -17.93 3.27 -3.01
C VAL A 55 -17.23 2.01 -3.53
N PHE A 56 -17.20 1.84 -4.85
CA PHE A 56 -16.68 0.63 -5.50
C PHE A 56 -15.88 0.95 -6.77
N GLY A 57 -14.59 0.64 -6.79
CA GLY A 57 -13.74 0.76 -7.99
C GLY A 57 -12.31 1.13 -7.67
N ALA A 58 -11.72 2.07 -8.43
CA ALA A 58 -10.37 2.60 -8.24
C ALA A 58 -9.32 1.49 -7.99
N ALA A 59 -9.22 0.56 -8.95
CA ALA A 59 -8.45 -0.67 -8.85
C ALA A 59 -6.99 -0.57 -9.34
N THR A 60 -6.50 0.60 -9.74
CA THR A 60 -5.13 0.76 -10.24
C THR A 60 -4.11 0.35 -9.18
N ALA A 61 -3.21 -0.56 -9.56
CA ALA A 61 -2.14 -0.98 -8.67
C ALA A 61 -1.03 0.09 -8.62
N PHE A 62 -0.44 0.28 -7.45
CA PHE A 62 0.68 1.18 -7.21
C PHE A 62 1.69 0.53 -6.28
N ARG A 63 2.92 1.04 -6.27
CA ARG A 63 3.96 0.64 -5.32
C ARG A 63 4.11 1.72 -4.27
N MET A 64 4.27 1.34 -3.00
CA MET A 64 4.58 2.31 -1.97
C MET A 64 6.06 2.68 -2.02
N SER A 65 6.38 3.97 -2.09
CA SER A 65 7.76 4.46 -1.95
C SER A 65 8.18 4.54 -0.49
N ARG A 66 9.49 4.70 -0.23
CA ARG A 66 10.04 4.99 1.11
C ARG A 66 9.44 6.20 1.83
N PHE A 67 8.79 7.11 1.12
CA PHE A 67 8.14 8.29 1.70
C PHE A 67 6.64 8.10 1.93
N GLY A 68 6.12 6.88 1.73
CA GLY A 68 4.68 6.62 1.82
C GLY A 68 3.88 7.23 0.67
N MET A 69 4.54 7.68 -0.40
CA MET A 69 3.85 8.16 -1.59
C MET A 69 3.64 7.02 -2.60
N PRO A 70 2.45 6.92 -3.21
CA PRO A 70 2.19 5.96 -4.27
C PRO A 70 3.03 6.28 -5.51
N GLN A 71 3.68 5.25 -6.05
CA GLN A 71 4.41 5.31 -7.32
C GLN A 71 3.72 4.43 -8.34
N GLU A 72 3.66 4.92 -9.57
CA GLU A 72 3.18 4.14 -10.70
C GLU A 72 4.06 2.89 -10.91
N ILE A 73 3.41 1.81 -11.30
CA ILE A 73 4.06 0.55 -11.64
C ILE A 73 4.10 0.39 -13.16
N SER A 74 5.03 -0.44 -13.65
CA SER A 74 5.22 -0.64 -15.09
C SER A 74 3.93 -1.10 -15.78
N GLU A 75 3.75 -0.67 -17.03
CA GLU A 75 2.63 -1.10 -17.87
C GLU A 75 2.57 -2.63 -18.06
N LYS A 76 3.73 -3.31 -18.04
CA LYS A 76 3.79 -4.78 -18.01
C LYS A 76 3.02 -5.36 -16.82
N PHE A 77 3.16 -4.78 -15.63
CA PHE A 77 2.42 -5.25 -14.46
C PHE A 77 0.95 -4.82 -14.51
N GLN A 78 0.66 -3.57 -14.92
CA GLN A 78 -0.72 -3.09 -15.07
C GLN A 78 -1.52 -3.97 -16.04
N SER A 79 -0.92 -4.35 -17.18
CA SER A 79 -1.58 -5.23 -18.16
C SER A 79 -1.91 -6.62 -17.61
N ILE A 80 -1.01 -7.21 -16.81
CA ILE A 80 -1.29 -8.46 -16.10
C ILE A 80 -2.43 -8.26 -15.09
N TRP A 81 -2.42 -7.14 -14.37
CA TRP A 81 -3.45 -6.83 -13.40
C TRP A 81 -4.83 -6.62 -14.03
N ARG A 82 -4.91 -5.94 -15.17
CA ARG A 82 -6.15 -5.83 -15.98
C ARG A 82 -6.67 -7.19 -16.42
N ALA A 83 -5.79 -8.08 -16.89
CA ALA A 83 -6.18 -9.43 -17.26
C ALA A 83 -6.77 -10.23 -16.07
N LYS A 84 -6.16 -10.10 -14.89
CA LYS A 84 -6.67 -10.73 -13.66
C LYS A 84 -8.02 -10.17 -13.23
N ALA A 85 -8.21 -8.86 -13.31
CA ALA A 85 -9.48 -8.24 -12.95
C ALA A 85 -10.62 -8.64 -13.90
N ARG A 86 -10.35 -8.74 -15.21
CA ARG A 86 -11.30 -9.30 -16.17
C ARG A 86 -11.67 -10.75 -15.82
N ALA A 87 -10.68 -11.60 -15.52
CA ALA A 87 -10.93 -12.98 -15.12
C ALA A 87 -11.73 -13.09 -13.80
N ALA A 88 -11.54 -12.14 -12.87
CA ALA A 88 -12.35 -12.04 -11.66
C ALA A 88 -13.81 -11.73 -11.99
N ALA A 89 -14.05 -10.69 -12.80
CA ALA A 89 -15.39 -10.31 -13.26
C ALA A 89 -16.09 -11.46 -13.99
N GLU A 90 -15.39 -12.15 -14.90
CA GLU A 90 -15.93 -13.33 -15.60
C GLU A 90 -16.29 -14.46 -14.63
N THR A 91 -15.49 -14.67 -13.57
CA THR A 91 -15.78 -15.66 -12.52
C THR A 91 -17.09 -15.32 -11.77
N GLY A 92 -17.33 -14.04 -11.51
CA GLY A 92 -18.59 -13.54 -10.92
C GLY A 92 -19.73 -13.38 -11.91
N GLY A 93 -19.48 -13.46 -13.23
CA GLY A 93 -20.48 -13.20 -14.26
C GLY A 93 -20.76 -11.71 -14.51
N HIS A 94 -19.81 -10.84 -14.17
CA HIS A 94 -19.87 -9.39 -14.39
C HIS A 94 -19.18 -8.98 -15.68
N GLU A 95 -19.52 -7.80 -16.17
CA GLU A 95 -18.97 -7.22 -17.40
C GLU A 95 -17.46 -6.89 -17.26
N PRO A 96 -16.57 -7.56 -18.04
CA PRO A 96 -15.13 -7.36 -17.95
C PRO A 96 -14.66 -5.92 -18.25
N LEU A 97 -15.38 -5.16 -19.07
CA LEU A 97 -15.04 -3.76 -19.34
C LEU A 97 -15.08 -2.89 -18.09
N LEU A 98 -16.03 -3.14 -17.17
CA LEU A 98 -16.10 -2.40 -15.91
C LEU A 98 -14.87 -2.68 -15.05
N ALA A 99 -14.43 -3.95 -14.98
CA ALA A 99 -13.24 -4.34 -14.24
C ALA A 99 -11.96 -3.68 -14.79
N GLU A 100 -11.83 -3.64 -16.11
CA GLU A 100 -10.68 -3.02 -16.76
C GLU A 100 -10.67 -1.49 -16.56
N ALA A 101 -11.82 -0.84 -16.63
CA ALA A 101 -11.97 0.59 -16.40
C ALA A 101 -11.74 1.02 -14.93
N MET A 102 -11.85 0.09 -13.97
CA MET A 102 -11.42 0.36 -12.59
C MET A 102 -9.89 0.48 -12.49
N ILE A 103 -9.12 -0.11 -13.42
CA ILE A 103 -7.66 -0.12 -13.40
C ILE A 103 -7.06 0.88 -14.41
N ASP A 104 -7.63 0.96 -15.60
CA ASP A 104 -7.13 1.79 -16.71
C ASP A 104 -7.96 3.06 -16.87
N ASN A 105 -7.35 4.19 -16.51
CA ASN A 105 -7.99 5.49 -16.64
C ASN A 105 -8.12 5.96 -18.10
N GLN A 106 -7.54 5.26 -19.08
CA GLN A 106 -7.70 5.59 -20.49
C GLN A 106 -8.98 5.03 -21.10
N MET A 107 -9.71 4.18 -20.36
CA MET A 107 -11.00 3.67 -20.80
C MET A 107 -12.07 4.76 -20.81
N GLU A 108 -12.98 4.63 -21.76
CA GLU A 108 -14.17 5.45 -21.87
C GLU A 108 -15.32 4.48 -22.14
N LEU A 109 -16.33 4.48 -21.27
CA LEU A 109 -17.42 3.51 -21.29
C LEU A 109 -18.77 4.23 -21.20
N HIS A 110 -19.80 3.65 -21.79
CA HIS A 110 -21.19 4.12 -21.65
C HIS A 110 -22.17 2.95 -21.57
N VAL A 111 -23.34 3.20 -20.99
CA VAL A 111 -24.46 2.26 -20.94
C VAL A 111 -25.35 2.44 -22.16
N VAL A 112 -25.69 1.33 -22.82
CA VAL A 112 -26.74 1.24 -23.82
C VAL A 112 -27.87 0.38 -23.28
N GLU A 113 -29.09 0.89 -23.37
CA GLU A 113 -30.29 0.11 -23.06
C GLU A 113 -30.76 -0.61 -24.33
N LYS A 114 -30.86 -1.92 -24.25
CA LYS A 114 -31.38 -2.79 -25.32
C LYS A 114 -32.90 -2.70 -25.36
N SER A 115 -33.49 -3.12 -26.48
CA SER A 115 -34.95 -3.12 -26.68
C SER A 115 -35.73 -3.99 -25.69
N ASN A 116 -35.07 -4.97 -25.07
CA ASN A 116 -35.61 -5.82 -24.02
C ASN A 116 -35.45 -5.24 -22.60
N GLY A 117 -34.90 -4.02 -22.45
CA GLY A 117 -34.63 -3.37 -21.17
C GLY A 117 -33.31 -3.80 -20.50
N GLU A 118 -32.57 -4.74 -21.10
CA GLU A 118 -31.24 -5.10 -20.60
C GLU A 118 -30.25 -3.97 -20.85
N LYS A 119 -29.32 -3.80 -19.92
CA LYS A 119 -28.24 -2.83 -20.04
C LYS A 119 -26.99 -3.51 -20.54
N GLU A 120 -26.31 -2.85 -21.45
CA GLU A 120 -25.05 -3.30 -22.03
C GLU A 120 -24.01 -2.19 -21.89
N ILE A 121 -22.81 -2.55 -21.43
CA ILE A 121 -21.68 -1.64 -21.39
C ILE A 121 -20.96 -1.69 -22.72
N ARG A 122 -20.66 -0.51 -23.27
CA ARG A 122 -19.89 -0.40 -24.51
C ARG A 122 -18.72 0.53 -24.32
N GLN A 123 -17.62 0.21 -25.00
CA GLN A 123 -16.45 1.06 -25.06
C GLN A 123 -16.65 2.23 -26.03
N GLY A 124 -16.13 3.38 -25.66
CA GLY A 124 -16.22 4.64 -26.39
C GLY A 124 -17.23 5.62 -25.81
N LYS A 125 -17.38 6.76 -26.47
CA LYS A 125 -18.33 7.82 -26.11
C LYS A 125 -19.76 7.38 -26.36
N GLY A 126 -20.66 7.79 -25.47
CA GLY A 126 -22.09 7.58 -25.63
C GLY A 126 -22.92 8.48 -24.73
N LYS A 127 -24.24 8.38 -24.86
CA LYS A 127 -25.21 9.27 -24.19
C LYS A 127 -25.19 9.15 -22.66
N ASN A 128 -24.93 7.94 -22.14
CA ASN A 128 -24.94 7.64 -20.71
C ASN A 128 -23.54 7.16 -20.27
N PRO A 129 -22.57 8.08 -20.08
CA PRO A 129 -21.21 7.70 -19.74
C PRO A 129 -21.14 7.04 -18.35
N VAL A 130 -20.33 5.98 -18.25
CA VAL A 130 -19.98 5.28 -17.00
C VAL A 130 -18.62 5.76 -16.50
N THR A 131 -17.65 5.89 -17.40
CA THR A 131 -16.39 6.59 -17.15
C THR A 131 -15.92 7.30 -18.41
N SER A 132 -15.03 8.27 -18.26
CA SER A 132 -14.44 9.03 -19.35
C SER A 132 -12.93 8.90 -19.31
N LYS A 133 -12.30 9.05 -20.49
CA LYS A 133 -10.84 9.03 -20.61
C LYS A 133 -10.19 10.03 -19.63
N GLY A 134 -9.16 9.57 -18.93
CA GLY A 134 -8.47 10.26 -17.85
C GLY A 134 -9.05 10.01 -16.46
N LYS A 135 -10.13 9.23 -16.32
CA LYS A 135 -10.77 8.92 -15.02
C LYS A 135 -10.84 7.43 -14.78
N LEU A 136 -10.41 7.01 -13.58
CA LEU A 136 -10.65 5.67 -13.10
C LEU A 136 -12.13 5.50 -12.78
N LEU A 137 -12.68 4.32 -13.12
CA LEU A 137 -14.02 3.98 -12.73
C LEU A 137 -14.08 3.80 -11.21
N THR A 138 -14.85 4.68 -10.56
CA THR A 138 -15.19 4.60 -9.14
C THR A 138 -16.68 4.91 -9.03
N LEU A 139 -17.44 3.91 -8.60
CA LEU A 139 -18.90 3.94 -8.61
C LEU A 139 -19.44 4.24 -7.22
N THR A 140 -20.43 5.11 -7.16
CA THR A 140 -21.39 5.16 -6.05
C THR A 140 -22.33 3.96 -6.11
N ALA A 141 -23.06 3.70 -5.01
CA ALA A 141 -24.09 2.67 -4.95
C ALA A 141 -25.11 2.75 -6.11
N LYS A 142 -25.60 3.95 -6.43
CA LYS A 142 -26.56 4.17 -7.52
C LYS A 142 -25.97 3.90 -8.88
N GLU A 143 -24.71 4.28 -9.11
CA GLU A 143 -24.03 4.05 -10.39
C GLU A 143 -23.73 2.56 -10.58
N ALA A 144 -23.33 1.85 -9.51
CA ALA A 144 -23.10 0.41 -9.55
C ALA A 144 -24.37 -0.36 -9.93
N VAL A 145 -25.53 0.01 -9.40
CA VAL A 145 -26.83 -0.56 -9.83
C VAL A 145 -27.20 -0.09 -11.24
N HIS A 146 -26.94 1.19 -11.56
CA HIS A 146 -27.26 1.74 -12.87
C HIS A 146 -26.52 1.03 -14.00
N CYS A 147 -25.23 0.71 -13.85
CA CYS A 147 -24.44 0.00 -14.85
C CYS A 147 -24.59 -1.52 -14.81
N GLY A 148 -25.40 -2.05 -13.90
CA GLY A 148 -25.66 -3.49 -13.77
C GLY A 148 -24.57 -4.28 -13.03
N LEU A 149 -23.63 -3.60 -12.37
CA LEU A 149 -22.60 -4.25 -11.56
C LEU A 149 -23.15 -4.76 -10.22
N ALA A 150 -24.03 -3.97 -9.58
CA ALA A 150 -24.69 -4.34 -8.34
C ALA A 150 -26.17 -4.68 -8.60
N VAL A 151 -26.69 -5.64 -7.86
CA VAL A 151 -28.08 -6.10 -7.94
C VAL A 151 -29.03 -5.03 -7.42
N GLU A 152 -28.80 -4.57 -6.19
CA GLU A 152 -29.62 -3.55 -5.54
C GLU A 152 -28.83 -2.87 -4.41
N ILE A 153 -29.35 -1.73 -3.97
CA ILE A 153 -28.93 -1.07 -2.74
C ILE A 153 -29.70 -1.69 -1.57
N VAL A 154 -28.99 -2.07 -0.50
CA VAL A 154 -29.57 -2.62 0.75
C VAL A 154 -28.98 -1.89 1.94
N THR A 155 -29.74 -1.70 3.02
CA THR A 155 -29.27 -0.82 4.13
C THR A 155 -28.28 -1.49 5.07
N ASP A 156 -28.39 -2.82 5.23
CA ASP A 156 -27.58 -3.62 6.14
C ASP A 156 -27.73 -5.12 5.79
N ILE A 157 -27.04 -5.97 6.55
CA ILE A 157 -27.08 -7.43 6.37
C ILE A 157 -28.46 -8.04 6.67
N ALA A 158 -29.27 -7.43 7.54
CA ALA A 158 -30.62 -7.91 7.82
C ALA A 158 -31.56 -7.60 6.64
N ASP A 159 -31.40 -6.43 6.02
CA ASP A 159 -32.09 -6.06 4.79
C ASP A 159 -31.69 -6.96 3.63
N LEU A 160 -30.40 -7.23 3.48
CA LEU A 160 -29.91 -8.23 2.53
C LEU A 160 -30.58 -9.59 2.75
N GLY A 161 -30.64 -10.08 4.00
CA GLY A 161 -31.31 -11.33 4.33
C GLY A 161 -32.75 -11.39 3.83
N ARG A 162 -33.54 -10.33 4.08
CA ARG A 162 -34.92 -10.21 3.59
C ARG A 162 -34.99 -10.21 2.07
N LYS A 163 -34.11 -9.46 1.39
CA LYS A 163 -34.02 -9.37 -0.08
C LYS A 163 -33.68 -10.71 -0.72
N LEU A 164 -32.85 -11.51 -0.06
CA LEU A 164 -32.49 -12.86 -0.50
C LEU A 164 -33.57 -13.90 -0.19
N GLY A 165 -34.67 -13.52 0.47
CA GLY A 165 -35.78 -14.40 0.85
C GLY A 165 -35.51 -15.23 2.12
N TYR A 166 -34.56 -14.83 2.95
CA TYR A 166 -34.27 -15.50 4.22
C TYR A 166 -35.07 -14.87 5.35
N GLU A 167 -36.04 -15.62 5.89
CA GLU A 167 -36.89 -15.20 7.02
C GLU A 167 -36.12 -15.13 8.36
N GLY A 168 -34.99 -15.83 8.43
CA GLY A 168 -34.07 -15.80 9.56
C GLY A 168 -32.70 -16.32 9.16
N TRP A 169 -31.66 -15.73 9.72
CA TRP A 169 -30.28 -16.18 9.54
C TRP A 169 -29.53 -15.99 10.86
N THR A 170 -28.44 -16.72 11.02
CA THR A 170 -27.54 -16.56 12.15
C THR A 170 -26.13 -16.48 11.61
N GLU A 171 -25.38 -15.49 12.08
CA GLU A 171 -23.98 -15.38 11.73
C GLU A 171 -23.23 -16.63 12.21
N ASN A 172 -22.45 -17.24 11.32
CA ASN A 172 -21.55 -18.31 11.73
C ASN A 172 -20.38 -17.70 12.52
N GLN A 173 -20.41 -17.87 13.85
CA GLN A 173 -19.36 -17.45 14.79
C GLN A 173 -18.09 -18.33 14.67
N GLY A 174 -17.67 -18.62 13.45
CA GLY A 174 -16.43 -19.33 13.17
C GLY A 174 -15.21 -18.45 13.43
N LEU A 175 -14.06 -18.90 12.95
CA LEU A 175 -12.80 -18.20 13.21
C LEU A 175 -12.63 -16.89 12.40
N ALA A 176 -13.46 -16.63 11.39
CA ALA A 176 -13.28 -15.48 10.50
C ALA A 176 -13.33 -14.13 11.23
N THR A 177 -14.32 -13.92 12.09
CA THR A 177 -14.49 -12.69 12.88
C THR A 177 -13.31 -12.44 13.84
N PRO A 178 -12.91 -13.40 14.71
CA PRO A 178 -11.75 -13.20 15.56
C PRO A 178 -10.43 -13.08 14.78
N TYR A 179 -10.25 -13.79 13.66
CA TYR A 179 -9.07 -13.59 12.80
C TYR A 179 -9.03 -12.18 12.19
N SER A 180 -10.16 -11.67 11.71
CA SER A 180 -10.24 -10.31 11.16
C SER A 180 -9.90 -9.25 12.22
N ALA A 181 -10.44 -9.40 13.43
CA ALA A 181 -10.14 -8.52 14.56
C ALA A 181 -8.65 -8.58 14.95
N TYR A 182 -8.09 -9.79 15.08
CA TYR A 182 -6.67 -9.99 15.38
C TYR A 182 -5.77 -9.32 14.34
N TRP A 183 -6.03 -9.52 13.05
CA TRP A 183 -5.21 -8.92 11.99
C TRP A 183 -5.36 -7.40 11.93
N SER A 184 -6.55 -6.86 12.23
CA SER A 184 -6.75 -5.41 12.31
C SER A 184 -5.89 -4.79 13.41
N GLU A 185 -5.89 -5.39 14.60
CA GLU A 185 -5.06 -4.95 15.73
C GLU A 185 -3.56 -5.14 15.45
N ALA A 186 -3.18 -6.25 14.83
CA ALA A 186 -1.80 -6.52 14.44
C ALA A 186 -1.28 -5.49 13.42
N ILE A 187 -2.10 -5.14 12.42
CA ILE A 187 -1.77 -4.11 11.42
C ILE A 187 -1.63 -2.74 12.08
N GLU A 188 -2.55 -2.36 12.97
CA GLU A 188 -2.47 -1.08 13.69
C GLU A 188 -1.19 -1.00 14.54
N THR A 189 -0.86 -2.08 15.24
CA THR A 189 0.37 -2.20 16.03
C THR A 189 1.61 -2.08 15.15
N TYR A 190 1.61 -2.76 14.01
CA TYR A 190 2.68 -2.70 13.02
C TYR A 190 2.88 -1.28 12.47
N GLU A 191 1.80 -0.62 12.02
CA GLU A 191 1.87 0.73 11.49
C GLU A 191 2.39 1.74 12.52
N LYS A 192 1.94 1.61 13.77
CA LYS A 192 2.43 2.43 14.86
C LYS A 192 3.93 2.23 15.07
N ARG A 193 4.40 0.98 15.08
CA ARG A 193 5.83 0.68 15.24
C ARG A 193 6.65 1.22 14.07
N MET A 194 6.20 1.06 12.83
CA MET A 194 6.87 1.62 11.66
C MET A 194 6.98 3.16 11.72
N LYS A 195 5.95 3.86 12.18
CA LYS A 195 5.98 5.32 12.41
C LYS A 195 6.93 5.71 13.54
N GLU A 196 7.06 4.90 14.58
CA GLU A 196 8.03 5.11 15.66
C GLU A 196 9.46 4.92 15.15
N LEU A 197 9.72 3.82 14.42
CA LEU A 197 11.02 3.56 13.79
C LEU A 197 11.44 4.71 12.85
N GLY A 198 10.51 5.22 12.03
CA GLY A 198 10.79 6.40 11.19
C GLY A 198 11.28 7.61 12.01
N ARG A 199 10.59 7.94 13.12
CA ARG A 199 10.99 9.04 14.02
C ARG A 199 12.31 8.78 14.73
N GLU A 200 12.55 7.53 15.16
CA GLU A 200 13.82 7.13 15.77
C GLU A 200 14.98 7.25 14.77
N PHE A 201 14.77 6.86 13.52
CA PHE A 201 15.74 6.99 12.44
C PHE A 201 16.06 8.46 12.15
N GLU A 202 15.05 9.31 11.97
CA GLU A 202 15.23 10.75 11.76
C GLU A 202 15.99 11.41 12.92
N LYS A 203 15.64 11.07 14.16
CA LYS A 203 16.34 11.56 15.35
C LYS A 203 17.81 11.10 15.36
N ALA A 204 18.08 9.85 15.00
CA ALA A 204 19.44 9.34 14.91
C ALA A 204 20.23 10.09 13.83
N MET A 205 19.67 10.26 12.63
CA MET A 205 20.32 10.99 11.54
C MET A 205 20.54 12.47 11.86
N LYS A 206 19.62 13.12 12.57
CA LYS A 206 19.84 14.48 13.09
C LYS A 206 21.06 14.54 14.02
N GLY A 207 21.18 13.56 14.92
CA GLY A 207 22.35 13.44 15.81
C GLY A 207 23.65 13.20 15.07
N VAL A 208 23.62 12.49 13.93
CA VAL A 208 24.79 12.37 13.03
C VAL A 208 25.19 13.75 12.50
N THR A 209 24.25 14.52 11.95
CA THR A 209 24.52 15.86 11.42
C THR A 209 25.02 16.84 12.48
N GLU A 210 24.43 16.84 13.68
CA GLU A 210 24.83 17.72 14.79
C GLU A 210 26.24 17.41 15.34
N ASN A 211 26.75 16.19 15.11
CA ASN A 211 28.06 15.75 15.58
C ASN A 211 29.04 15.45 14.43
N ASP A 212 28.72 15.86 13.21
CA ASP A 212 29.59 15.68 12.06
C ASP A 212 30.85 16.53 12.23
N ILE A 213 32.01 15.86 12.19
CA ILE A 213 33.32 16.46 12.38
C ILE A 213 33.60 17.50 11.28
N GLU A 214 33.09 17.29 10.07
CA GLU A 214 33.33 18.16 8.93
C GLU A 214 32.28 19.28 8.77
N HIS A 215 31.27 19.33 9.65
CA HIS A 215 30.14 20.24 9.45
C HIS A 215 30.58 21.72 9.56
N PRO A 216 30.24 22.57 8.58
CA PRO A 216 30.77 23.95 8.47
C PRO A 216 30.46 24.84 9.69
N ASN A 217 29.37 24.54 10.40
CA ASN A 217 28.92 25.29 11.57
C ASN A 217 29.46 24.75 12.91
N VAL A 218 30.39 23.78 12.90
CA VAL A 218 31.01 23.28 14.14
C VAL A 218 31.99 24.35 14.67
N PRO A 219 31.70 24.99 15.81
CA PRO A 219 32.21 26.33 16.13
C PRO A 219 33.59 26.35 16.80
N TYR A 220 34.43 25.32 16.63
CA TYR A 220 35.80 25.37 17.13
C TYR A 220 36.79 25.48 15.97
N ARG A 221 37.64 26.50 16.02
CA ARG A 221 38.78 26.64 15.11
C ARG A 221 39.66 25.42 15.28
N TYR A 222 39.89 24.67 14.22
CA TYR A 222 40.90 23.63 14.20
C TYR A 222 42.27 24.32 14.36
N PHE A 223 42.91 24.12 15.50
CA PHE A 223 44.25 24.63 15.74
C PHE A 223 45.24 23.58 15.27
N SER A 224 46.02 23.93 14.25
CA SER A 224 47.17 23.16 13.79
C SER A 224 48.47 23.88 14.13
N GLU A 225 49.49 23.11 14.44
CA GLU A 225 50.85 23.60 14.67
C GLU A 225 51.80 22.66 13.93
N ASN A 226 52.68 23.22 13.08
CA ASN A 226 53.57 22.45 12.20
C ASN A 226 52.86 21.39 11.33
N GLY A 227 51.66 21.71 10.83
CA GLY A 227 50.87 20.81 9.98
C GLY A 227 50.14 19.68 10.74
N LEU A 228 50.23 19.64 12.07
CA LEU A 228 49.56 18.65 12.91
C LEU A 228 48.45 19.28 13.76
N PHE A 229 47.39 18.53 14.04
CA PHE A 229 46.36 18.96 14.97
C PHE A 229 46.89 19.03 16.41
N THR A 230 46.55 20.11 17.12
CA THR A 230 46.80 20.26 18.56
C THR A 230 46.13 19.15 19.38
N GLY A 231 46.57 18.98 20.64
CA GLY A 231 45.96 18.00 21.56
C GLY A 231 44.47 18.25 21.80
N GLU A 232 44.08 19.51 21.98
CA GLU A 232 42.69 19.94 22.14
C GLU A 232 41.84 19.61 20.91
N THR A 233 42.34 19.92 19.71
CA THR A 233 41.67 19.60 18.45
C THR A 233 41.46 18.10 18.30
N ARG A 234 42.48 17.28 18.57
CA ARG A 234 42.36 15.80 18.51
C ARG A 234 41.35 15.26 19.52
N ARG A 235 41.33 15.80 20.74
CA ARG A 235 40.33 15.43 21.76
C ARG A 235 38.92 15.74 21.28
N ARG A 236 38.68 16.95 20.77
CA ARG A 236 37.34 17.37 20.34
C ARG A 236 36.84 16.58 19.14
N ARG A 237 37.70 16.33 18.15
CA ARG A 237 37.41 15.46 17.00
C ARG A 237 37.00 14.06 17.44
N ARG A 238 37.71 13.48 18.43
CA ARG A 238 37.33 12.19 19.00
C ARG A 238 35.98 12.23 19.70
N GLU A 239 35.70 13.25 20.50
CA GLU A 239 34.40 13.40 21.18
C GLU A 239 33.22 13.47 20.19
N LEU A 240 33.32 14.32 19.17
CA LEU A 240 32.30 14.44 18.13
C LEU A 240 32.17 13.16 17.31
N GLY A 241 33.29 12.59 16.87
CA GLY A 241 33.31 11.34 16.13
C GLY A 241 32.69 10.18 16.90
N THR A 242 32.99 10.03 18.19
CA THR A 242 32.36 9.01 19.04
C THR A 242 30.85 9.20 19.10
N ARG A 243 30.35 10.43 19.31
CA ARG A 243 28.91 10.71 19.32
C ARG A 243 28.24 10.44 17.97
N CYS A 244 28.88 10.87 16.89
CA CYS A 244 28.43 10.59 15.52
C CYS A 244 28.33 9.08 15.26
N LEU A 245 29.36 8.31 15.64
CA LEU A 245 29.34 6.85 15.55
C LEU A 245 28.23 6.22 16.40
N THR A 246 27.96 6.72 17.60
CA THR A 246 26.83 6.25 18.43
C THR A 246 25.49 6.46 17.71
N HIS A 247 25.28 7.62 17.09
CA HIS A 247 24.06 7.89 16.32
C HIS A 247 23.94 7.03 15.07
N LEU A 248 25.05 6.76 14.37
CA LEU A 248 25.07 5.84 13.21
C LEU A 248 24.72 4.40 13.62
N VAL A 249 25.19 3.93 14.78
CA VAL A 249 24.81 2.62 15.33
C VAL A 249 23.31 2.58 15.68
N GLN A 250 22.76 3.66 16.23
CA GLN A 250 21.33 3.76 16.50
C GLN A 250 20.51 3.72 15.21
N ALA A 251 20.91 4.45 14.17
CA ALA A 251 20.26 4.42 12.86
C ALA A 251 20.30 3.01 12.25
N GLU A 252 21.43 2.32 12.33
CA GLU A 252 21.57 0.93 11.85
C GLU A 252 20.64 -0.05 12.61
N LYS A 253 20.52 0.12 13.93
CA LYS A 253 19.60 -0.70 14.74
C LYS A 253 18.14 -0.52 14.30
N VAL A 254 17.73 0.72 14.08
CA VAL A 254 16.37 1.05 13.62
C VAL A 254 16.09 0.44 12.25
N LEU A 255 17.05 0.52 11.32
CA LEU A 255 16.91 -0.09 9.99
C LEU A 255 16.81 -1.62 10.05
N LYS A 256 17.58 -2.28 10.91
CA LYS A 256 17.50 -3.74 11.11
C LYS A 256 16.13 -4.18 11.59
N GLU A 257 15.59 -3.48 12.59
CA GLU A 257 14.25 -3.77 13.09
C GLU A 257 13.18 -3.49 12.03
N ALA A 258 13.33 -2.42 11.25
CA ALA A 258 12.46 -2.15 10.11
C ALA A 258 12.50 -3.31 9.09
N THR A 259 13.69 -3.85 8.77
CA THR A 259 13.83 -5.03 7.90
C THR A 259 13.12 -6.25 8.46
N GLU A 260 13.26 -6.56 9.76
CA GLU A 260 12.59 -7.71 10.38
C GLU A 260 11.06 -7.61 10.26
N LEU A 261 10.52 -6.39 10.33
CA LEU A 261 9.11 -6.09 10.16
C LEU A 261 8.64 -6.21 8.69
N THR A 262 9.45 -5.74 7.74
CA THR A 262 9.04 -5.67 6.32
C THR A 262 9.44 -6.89 5.49
N GLN A 263 10.46 -7.65 5.89
CA GLN A 263 11.00 -8.79 5.12
C GLN A 263 10.00 -9.90 4.83
N PRO A 264 9.05 -10.25 5.73
CA PRO A 264 8.08 -11.32 5.45
C PRO A 264 7.09 -11.01 4.32
N PHE A 265 7.00 -9.74 3.87
CA PHE A 265 5.96 -9.27 2.97
C PHE A 265 6.55 -8.78 1.65
N GLU A 266 6.13 -9.40 0.54
CA GLU A 266 6.62 -9.10 -0.81
C GLU A 266 6.31 -7.65 -1.22
N GLU A 267 5.21 -7.10 -0.72
CA GLU A 267 4.73 -5.74 -1.01
C GLU A 267 5.70 -4.67 -0.51
N PHE A 268 6.52 -4.98 0.50
CA PHE A 268 7.54 -4.10 1.03
C PHE A 268 8.93 -4.31 0.41
N GLN A 269 9.05 -5.07 -0.69
CA GLN A 269 10.34 -5.29 -1.37
C GLN A 269 11.08 -3.97 -1.67
N ALA A 270 10.39 -2.94 -2.18
CA ALA A 270 11.02 -1.65 -2.47
C ALA A 270 11.51 -0.93 -1.20
N VAL A 271 10.77 -1.07 -0.09
CA VAL A 271 11.19 -0.55 1.21
C VAL A 271 12.43 -1.30 1.70
N ASN A 272 12.47 -2.63 1.53
CA ASN A 272 13.63 -3.45 1.87
C ASN A 272 14.88 -3.05 1.05
N GLU A 273 14.74 -2.88 -0.26
CA GLU A 273 15.82 -2.40 -1.14
C GLU A 273 16.33 -1.00 -0.71
N ASP A 274 15.42 -0.11 -0.31
CA ASP A 274 15.77 1.21 0.21
C ASP A 274 16.50 1.14 1.57
N ILE A 275 16.07 0.24 2.46
CA ILE A 275 16.74 -0.02 3.75
C ILE A 275 18.15 -0.56 3.52
N GLU A 276 18.33 -1.53 2.62
CA GLU A 276 19.65 -2.08 2.28
C GLU A 276 20.60 -1.01 1.76
N ARG A 277 20.10 -0.12 0.88
CA ARG A 277 20.89 1.03 0.40
C ARG A 277 21.31 1.95 1.54
N LEU A 278 20.39 2.31 2.44
CA LEU A 278 20.69 3.15 3.61
C LEU A 278 21.69 2.48 4.55
N MET A 279 21.59 1.17 4.78
CA MET A 279 22.55 0.42 5.57
C MET A 279 23.96 0.51 4.98
N LYS A 280 24.09 0.44 3.65
CA LYS A 280 25.37 0.62 2.96
C LYS A 280 25.91 2.04 3.14
N GLU A 281 25.08 3.06 2.96
CA GLU A 281 25.46 4.47 3.18
C GLU A 281 25.93 4.73 4.62
N ILE A 282 25.25 4.17 5.61
CA ILE A 282 25.65 4.27 7.03
C ILE A 282 27.01 3.59 7.25
N LYS A 283 27.25 2.43 6.64
CA LYS A 283 28.53 1.72 6.75
C LYS A 283 29.68 2.56 6.19
N ASP A 284 29.49 3.16 5.02
CA ASP A 284 30.50 4.02 4.39
C ASP A 284 30.74 5.29 5.23
N LEU A 285 29.68 5.89 5.77
CA LEU A 285 29.77 7.06 6.66
C LEU A 285 30.51 6.73 7.96
N ARG A 286 30.28 5.56 8.56
CA ARG A 286 31.04 5.10 9.74
C ARG A 286 32.54 5.01 9.44
N ALA A 287 32.91 4.45 8.29
CA ALA A 287 34.32 4.36 7.88
C ALA A 287 34.93 5.76 7.72
N LYS A 288 34.21 6.69 7.09
CA LYS A 288 34.63 8.09 6.94
C LYS A 288 34.83 8.78 8.30
N VAL A 289 33.89 8.65 9.24
CA VAL A 289 34.02 9.24 10.58
C VAL A 289 35.24 8.69 11.32
N ILE A 290 35.49 7.38 11.23
CA ILE A 290 36.69 6.76 11.84
C ILE A 290 37.98 7.30 11.21
N GLN A 291 38.01 7.48 9.89
CA GLN A 291 39.16 8.07 9.19
C GLN A 291 39.39 9.51 9.68
N GLU A 292 38.33 10.34 9.73
CA GLU A 292 38.41 11.72 10.20
C GLU A 292 38.87 11.83 11.66
N MET A 293 38.44 10.92 12.53
CA MET A 293 38.89 10.87 13.92
C MET A 293 40.39 10.58 14.05
N ASN A 294 40.97 9.88 13.09
CA ASN A 294 42.35 9.41 13.11
C ASN A 294 43.33 10.29 12.33
N LYS A 295 42.84 11.30 11.58
CA LYS A 295 43.69 12.27 10.89
C LYS A 295 44.65 12.95 11.86
N LYS A 296 45.92 13.08 11.43
CA LYS A 296 46.98 13.72 12.22
C LYS A 296 47.02 15.24 12.03
N GLY A 297 46.52 15.74 10.91
CA GLY A 297 46.50 17.15 10.53
C GLY A 297 45.48 17.40 9.41
N PRO A 298 45.35 18.66 8.95
CA PRO A 298 44.38 19.04 7.91
C PRO A 298 44.65 18.35 6.55
N ASP A 299 45.93 18.17 6.21
CA ASP A 299 46.38 17.65 4.91
C ASP A 299 46.70 16.14 4.92
N GLY A 300 46.35 15.42 6.00
CA GLY A 300 46.70 14.01 6.22
C GLY A 300 45.56 13.10 6.56
#